data_AF-A0A518DSI2-F1
#
_entry.id   AF-A0A518DSI2-F1
#
_cell.length_a   1.000
_cell.length_b   1.000
_cell.length_c   1.000
_cell.angle_alpha   90.00
_cell.angle_beta   90.00
_cell.angle_gamma   90.00
#
_symmetry.space_group_name_H-M   'P 1'
#
loop_
_entity.id
_entity.type
_entity.pdbx_description
1 polymer ?
#
loop_
_entity_poly.entity_id
_entity_poly.type
_entity_poly.pdbx_seq_one_letter_code
_entity_poly.pdbx_strand_id
1 'polypeptide(L)'
;MESSEIQYSNHSGSRVAIVHLPSVCGNRLVHLSQISQDGWVIRDYLAGQMLRRSPPPNPSYSLKTLADIEALVTDSEIPPYFKHEEIPDWTVYLRLRSMALLRGNAPDTGHKPDSTFGEWQPLT
;
A
#
# COMPACT_ATOMS: atom_id res chain seq x y z
N MET A 1 -19.36 -3.94 -11.75
CA MET A 1 -18.29 -2.92 -11.72
C MET A 1 -17.09 -3.58 -12.33
N GLU A 2 -16.61 -3.08 -13.47
CA GLU A 2 -15.33 -3.54 -14.01
C GLU A 2 -14.26 -3.21 -12.97
N SER A 3 -13.55 -4.23 -12.50
CA SER A 3 -12.30 -4.03 -11.78
C SER A 3 -11.36 -3.39 -12.79
N SER A 4 -11.12 -2.09 -12.63
CA SER A 4 -10.01 -1.44 -13.32
C SER A 4 -8.74 -2.15 -12.88
N GLU A 5 -8.11 -2.87 -13.81
CA GLU A 5 -6.88 -3.61 -13.53
C GLU A 5 -5.82 -2.63 -13.02
N ILE A 6 -5.16 -2.97 -11.91
CA ILE A 6 -4.13 -2.10 -11.32
C ILE A 6 -2.97 -1.98 -12.30
N GLN A 7 -2.61 -0.74 -12.60
CA GLN A 7 -1.46 -0.46 -13.45
C GLN A 7 -0.18 -0.44 -12.61
N TYR A 8 0.63 -1.48 -12.77
CA TYR A 8 1.94 -1.58 -12.15
C TYR A 8 3.04 -1.09 -13.07
N SER A 9 4.06 -0.44 -12.51
CA SER A 9 5.36 -0.26 -13.16
C SER A 9 6.38 -1.32 -12.70
N ASN A 10 7.21 -1.78 -13.62
CA ASN A 10 8.27 -2.76 -13.34
C ASN A 10 9.54 -2.04 -12.87
N HIS A 11 10.04 -2.38 -11.69
CA HIS A 11 11.27 -1.80 -11.14
C HIS A 11 12.09 -2.85 -10.38
N SER A 12 13.32 -3.09 -10.83
CA SER A 12 14.34 -3.89 -10.14
C SER A 12 13.83 -5.21 -9.52
N GLY A 13 13.02 -5.96 -10.26
CA GLY A 13 12.49 -7.26 -9.82
C GLY A 13 11.19 -7.20 -9.01
N SER A 14 10.56 -6.03 -8.88
CA SER A 14 9.23 -5.85 -8.29
C SER A 14 8.29 -5.10 -9.24
N ARG A 15 6.98 -5.34 -9.09
CA ARG A 15 5.91 -4.55 -9.70
C ARG A 15 5.36 -3.60 -8.63
N VAL A 16 5.29 -2.31 -8.92
CA VAL A 16 4.85 -1.30 -7.94
C VAL A 16 3.70 -0.46 -8.45
N ALA A 17 2.80 -0.10 -7.53
CA ALA A 17 1.65 0.76 -7.76
C ALA A 17 1.38 1.62 -6.53
N ILE A 18 0.82 2.80 -6.73
CA ILE A 18 0.17 3.55 -5.65
C ILE A 18 -1.30 3.19 -5.68
N VAL A 19 -1.86 2.84 -4.52
CA VAL A 19 -3.24 2.34 -4.44
C VAL A 19 -4.00 3.01 -3.31
N HIS A 20 -5.31 3.14 -3.51
CA HIS A 20 -6.26 3.49 -2.46
C HIS A 20 -6.97 2.22 -1.98
N LEU A 21 -6.84 1.91 -0.70
CA LEU A 21 -7.48 0.78 -0.03
C LEU A 21 -8.30 1.28 1.16
N PRO A 22 -9.54 1.80 0.95
CA PRO A 22 -10.30 2.47 2.00
C PRO A 22 -10.51 1.64 3.26
N SER A 23 -10.73 0.33 3.12
CA SER A 23 -10.91 -0.59 4.24
C SER A 23 -9.61 -0.91 4.99
N VAL A 24 -8.45 -0.59 4.42
CA VAL A 24 -7.14 -0.88 4.99
C VAL A 24 -6.50 0.39 5.54
N CYS A 25 -6.38 1.45 4.75
CA CYS A 25 -5.66 2.67 5.15
C CYS A 25 -6.58 3.90 5.28
N GLY A 26 -7.91 3.72 5.19
CA GLY A 26 -8.87 4.81 5.29
C GLY A 26 -8.72 5.80 4.12
N ASN A 27 -8.64 7.09 4.44
CA ASN A 27 -8.62 8.15 3.44
C ASN A 27 -7.20 8.58 3.03
N ARG A 28 -6.34 7.62 2.66
CA ARG A 28 -5.01 7.89 2.13
C ARG A 28 -4.53 6.81 1.15
N LEU A 29 -3.59 7.20 0.30
CA LEU A 29 -2.90 6.32 -0.62
C LEU A 29 -1.71 5.63 0.04
N VAL A 30 -1.41 4.42 -0.43
CA VAL A 30 -0.28 3.61 0.03
C VAL A 30 0.50 3.04 -1.16
N HIS A 31 1.75 2.65 -0.90
CA HIS A 31 2.62 2.05 -1.91
C HIS A 31 2.54 0.53 -1.85
N LEU A 32 2.02 -0.10 -2.91
CA LEU A 32 1.94 -1.54 -3.07
C LEU A 32 3.11 -2.04 -3.93
N SER A 33 3.83 -3.04 -3.43
CA SER A 33 4.87 -3.76 -4.17
C SER A 33 4.53 -5.23 -4.26
N GLN A 34 4.48 -5.79 -5.45
CA GLN A 34 4.57 -7.22 -5.69
C GLN A 34 6.03 -7.60 -5.89
N ILE A 35 6.58 -8.39 -4.96
CA ILE A 35 7.99 -8.79 -4.91
C ILE A 35 8.19 -10.17 -5.54
N SER A 36 7.17 -11.02 -5.49
CA SER A 36 7.15 -12.31 -6.19
C SER A 36 5.72 -12.69 -6.57
N GLN A 37 5.52 -13.84 -7.21
CA GLN A 37 4.17 -14.33 -7.54
C GLN A 37 3.27 -14.39 -6.31
N ASP A 38 3.85 -14.75 -5.16
CA ASP A 38 3.15 -14.84 -3.88
C ASP A 38 3.56 -13.78 -2.86
N GLY A 39 4.50 -12.89 -3.17
CA GLY A 39 5.03 -11.92 -2.23
C GLY A 39 4.53 -10.51 -2.53
N TRP A 40 3.99 -9.83 -1.52
CA TRP A 40 3.65 -8.41 -1.62
C TRP A 40 3.92 -7.65 -0.33
N VAL A 41 4.08 -6.33 -0.46
CA VAL A 41 4.26 -5.39 0.64
C VAL A 41 3.44 -4.13 0.38
N ILE A 42 2.63 -3.73 1.37
CA ILE A 42 2.00 -2.41 1.44
C ILE A 42 2.86 -1.55 2.38
N ARG A 43 3.28 -0.38 1.92
CA ARG A 43 3.97 0.62 2.76
C ARG A 43 3.07 1.83 2.91
N ASP A 44 2.76 2.13 4.16
CA ASP A 44 2.04 3.33 4.58
C ASP A 44 3.05 4.31 5.19
N TYR A 45 3.59 5.16 4.33
CA TYR A 45 4.58 6.17 4.71
C TYR A 45 3.99 7.23 5.65
N LEU A 46 2.68 7.48 5.59
CA LEU A 46 2.03 8.49 6.45
C LEU A 46 1.83 7.98 7.88
N ALA A 47 1.56 6.69 8.04
CA ALA A 47 1.51 6.02 9.34
C ALA A 47 2.88 5.55 9.84
N GLY A 48 3.90 5.53 8.97
CA GLY A 48 5.21 4.95 9.29
C GLY A 48 5.14 3.44 9.51
N GLN A 49 4.27 2.74 8.78
CA GLN A 49 4.04 1.31 8.94
C GLN A 49 4.10 0.57 7.60
N MET A 50 4.29 -0.74 7.66
CA MET A 50 4.21 -1.64 6.52
C MET A 50 3.51 -2.95 6.89
N LEU A 51 2.88 -3.54 5.89
CA LEU A 51 2.28 -4.87 5.95
C LEU A 51 2.89 -5.73 4.84
N ARG A 52 3.29 -6.95 5.17
CA ARG A 52 3.87 -7.89 4.19
C ARG A 52 3.10 -9.21 4.21
N ARG A 53 3.11 -9.95 3.10
CA ARG A 53 2.60 -11.33 3.06
C ARG A 53 3.59 -12.33 3.66
N SER A 54 3.07 -13.30 4.40
CA SER A 54 3.82 -14.39 5.00
C SER A 54 3.84 -15.63 4.12
N PRO A 55 4.97 -16.34 4.00
CA PRO A 55 4.94 -17.80 3.95
C PRO A 55 4.74 -18.35 5.39
N PRO A 56 3.84 -19.34 5.60
CA PRO A 56 3.68 -19.99 6.90
C PRO A 56 5.01 -20.53 7.46
N PRO A 57 5.25 -20.52 8.78
CA PRO A 57 4.32 -20.22 9.87
C PRO A 57 4.52 -18.83 10.52
N ASN A 58 5.06 -17.83 9.81
CA ASN A 58 5.37 -16.55 10.43
C ASN A 58 4.08 -15.71 10.69
N PRO A 59 3.72 -15.45 11.97
CA PRO A 59 2.46 -14.78 12.32
C PRO A 59 2.51 -13.26 12.12
N SER A 60 3.69 -12.67 11.95
CA SER A 60 3.86 -11.21 11.88
C SER A 60 3.56 -10.62 10.50
N TYR A 61 2.80 -11.34 9.68
CA TYR A 61 2.57 -11.06 8.27
C TYR A 61 1.18 -11.52 7.82
N SER A 62 0.66 -10.91 6.76
CA SER A 62 -0.67 -11.18 6.21
C SER A 62 -0.80 -12.56 5.56
N LEU A 63 -1.97 -13.17 5.72
CA LEU A 63 -2.40 -14.37 4.97
C LEU A 63 -3.14 -14.03 3.66
N LYS A 64 -3.44 -12.75 3.41
CA LYS A 64 -4.14 -12.31 2.20
C LYS A 64 -3.26 -12.47 0.97
N THR A 65 -3.79 -13.04 -0.09
CA THR A 65 -3.09 -13.12 -1.39
C THR A 65 -2.99 -11.73 -2.01
N LEU A 66 -2.16 -11.57 -3.05
CA LEU A 66 -2.15 -10.30 -3.80
C LEU A 66 -3.54 -10.01 -4.39
N ALA A 67 -4.20 -11.00 -4.98
CA ALA A 67 -5.53 -10.84 -5.54
C ALA A 67 -6.57 -10.36 -4.50
N ASP A 68 -6.47 -10.82 -3.25
CA ASP A 68 -7.33 -10.32 -2.16
C ASP A 68 -7.07 -8.82 -1.88
N ILE A 69 -5.82 -8.36 -1.97
CA ILE A 69 -5.48 -6.94 -1.83
C ILE A 69 -6.00 -6.15 -3.03
N GLU A 70 -5.77 -6.63 -4.24
CA GLU A 70 -6.17 -5.96 -5.48
C GLU A 70 -7.70 -5.79 -5.57
N ALA A 71 -8.46 -6.77 -5.08
CA ALA A 71 -9.92 -6.71 -5.02
C ALA A 71 -10.47 -5.60 -4.10
N LEU A 72 -9.63 -5.08 -3.19
CA LEU A 72 -9.98 -3.99 -2.27
C LEU A 72 -9.59 -2.61 -2.80
N VAL A 73 -8.82 -2.55 -3.88
CA VAL A 73 -8.32 -1.30 -4.44
C VAL A 73 -9.45 -0.55 -5.14
N THR A 74 -9.66 0.71 -4.76
CA THR A 74 -10.68 1.57 -5.37
C THR A 74 -10.11 2.57 -6.37
N ASP A 75 -8.81 2.88 -6.25
CA ASP A 75 -8.08 3.75 -7.18
C ASP A 75 -6.61 3.31 -7.21
N SER A 76 -5.94 3.45 -8.36
CA SER A 76 -4.53 3.13 -8.50
C SER A 76 -3.84 4.01 -9.54
N GLU A 77 -2.56 4.24 -9.34
CA GLU A 77 -1.72 4.96 -10.30
C GLU A 77 -0.28 4.44 -10.33
N ILE A 78 0.39 4.75 -11.43
CA ILE A 78 1.81 4.45 -11.61
C ILE A 78 2.62 5.39 -10.70
N PRO A 79 3.51 4.85 -9.85
CA PRO A 79 4.31 5.66 -8.96
C PRO A 79 5.35 6.51 -9.72
N PRO A 80 5.64 7.74 -9.24
CA PRO A 80 6.68 8.60 -9.82
C PRO A 80 8.11 8.12 -9.53
N TYR A 81 8.29 7.27 -8.52
CA TYR A 81 9.60 6.74 -8.09
C TYR A 81 9.44 5.34 -7.50
N PHE A 82 10.54 4.61 -7.38
CA PHE A 82 10.52 3.18 -7.05
C PHE A 82 11.34 2.80 -5.81
N LYS A 83 12.19 3.71 -5.31
CA LYS A 83 13.06 3.44 -4.16
C LYS A 83 12.26 3.63 -2.89
N HIS A 84 11.99 2.54 -2.18
CA HIS A 84 11.21 2.59 -0.95
C HIS A 84 11.95 3.29 0.20
N GLU A 85 13.27 3.38 0.11
CA GLU A 85 14.19 3.98 1.07
C GLU A 85 14.09 5.51 1.12
N GLU A 86 13.51 6.14 0.09
CA GLU A 86 13.26 7.59 0.04
C GLU A 86 11.99 7.94 0.84
N ILE A 87 11.93 7.49 2.11
CA ILE A 87 10.77 7.64 3.02
C ILE A 87 10.25 9.08 3.09
N PRO A 88 11.09 10.13 3.24
CA PRO A 88 10.61 11.51 3.29
C PRO A 88 9.89 11.93 2.00
N ASP A 89 10.41 11.53 0.85
CA ASP A 89 9.85 11.90 -0.45
C ASP A 89 8.49 11.22 -0.66
N TRP A 90 8.41 9.92 -0.35
CA TRP A 90 7.16 9.17 -0.33
C TRP A 90 6.11 9.78 0.59
N THR A 91 6.52 10.19 1.80
CA THR A 91 5.64 10.81 2.78
C THR A 91 5.04 12.11 2.23
N VAL A 92 5.87 12.98 1.64
CA VAL A 92 5.43 14.25 1.06
C VAL A 92 4.45 14.01 -0.10
N TYR A 93 4.80 13.13 -1.02
CA TYR A 93 3.95 12.86 -2.19
C TYR A 93 2.64 12.21 -1.84
N LEU A 94 2.66 11.11 -1.07
CA LEU A 94 1.42 10.40 -0.74
C LEU A 94 0.48 11.30 0.06
N ARG A 95 1.01 12.20 0.89
CA ARG A 95 0.19 13.22 1.57
C ARG A 95 -0.51 14.14 0.58
N LEU A 96 0.25 14.80 -0.30
CA LEU A 96 -0.29 15.75 -1.27
C LEU A 96 -1.25 15.07 -2.27
N ARG A 97 -0.89 13.87 -2.71
CA ARG A 97 -1.68 13.09 -3.67
C ARG A 97 -2.98 12.59 -3.06
N SER A 98 -2.95 12.10 -1.82
CA SER A 98 -4.17 11.72 -1.10
C SER A 98 -5.13 12.91 -0.95
N MET A 99 -4.62 14.10 -0.61
CA MET A 99 -5.44 15.32 -0.51
C MET A 99 -6.07 15.70 -1.85
N ALA A 100 -5.31 15.61 -2.95
CA ALA A 100 -5.79 15.97 -4.28
C ALA A 100 -6.84 14.98 -4.82
N LEU A 101 -6.60 13.69 -4.65
CA LEU A 101 -7.42 12.63 -5.22
C LEU A 101 -8.70 12.37 -4.42
N LEU A 102 -8.59 12.32 -3.09
CA LEU A 102 -9.67 11.85 -2.21
C LEU A 102 -10.62 12.99 -1.75
N ARG A 103 -10.42 14.20 -2.28
CA ARG A 103 -11.29 15.39 -2.13
C ARG A 103 -12.00 15.50 -0.77
N GLY A 104 -11.26 15.45 0.33
CA GLY A 104 -11.86 15.64 1.65
C GLY A 104 -10.90 15.34 2.79
N ASN A 105 -10.54 16.37 3.55
CA ASN A 105 -9.73 16.34 4.76
C ASN A 105 -8.26 15.90 4.57
N ALA A 106 -7.40 16.35 5.49
CA ALA A 106 -6.04 15.86 5.55
C ALA A 106 -6.07 14.33 5.71
N PRO A 107 -5.16 13.58 5.06
CA PRO A 107 -5.10 12.14 5.22
C PRO A 107 -4.98 11.82 6.71
N ASP A 108 -5.87 10.95 7.20
CA ASP A 108 -5.80 10.47 8.58
C ASP A 108 -4.41 9.85 8.77
N THR A 109 -3.67 10.23 9.80
CA THR A 109 -2.37 9.62 10.14
C THR A 109 -2.48 8.67 11.34
N GLY A 110 -3.63 8.68 12.02
CA GLY A 110 -3.94 7.86 13.19
C GLY A 110 -4.77 6.62 12.88
N HIS A 111 -5.37 6.51 11.68
CA HIS A 111 -6.07 5.28 11.28
C HIS A 111 -5.08 4.13 11.29
N LYS A 112 -5.22 3.25 12.28
CA LYS A 112 -4.52 1.98 12.31
C LYS A 112 -5.18 1.09 11.27
N PRO A 113 -4.40 0.49 10.38
CA PRO A 113 -5.00 -0.36 9.38
C PRO A 113 -5.69 -1.57 9.98
N ASP A 114 -6.63 -2.15 9.24
CA ASP A 114 -7.43 -3.28 9.70
C ASP A 114 -6.54 -4.45 10.15
N SER A 115 -6.64 -4.77 11.45
CA SER A 115 -5.89 -5.86 12.10
C SER A 115 -6.22 -7.25 11.55
N THR A 116 -7.35 -7.42 10.84
CA THR A 116 -7.68 -8.70 10.19
C THR A 116 -6.70 -9.08 9.07
N PHE A 117 -5.92 -8.11 8.59
CA PHE A 117 -4.89 -8.31 7.58
C PHE A 117 -3.56 -8.79 8.17
N GLY A 118 -3.44 -8.92 9.49
CA GLY A 118 -2.22 -9.32 10.18
C GLY A 118 -1.52 -8.16 10.90
N GLU A 119 -0.29 -8.40 11.35
CA GLU A 119 0.46 -7.42 12.13
C GLU A 119 1.15 -6.39 11.24
N TRP A 120 0.88 -5.11 11.50
CA TRP A 120 1.58 -4.00 10.88
C TRP A 120 2.89 -3.71 11.61
N GLN A 121 3.97 -3.62 10.85
CA GLN A 121 5.32 -3.42 11.35
C GLN A 121 5.76 -1.98 11.13
N PRO A 122 6.66 -1.41 11.97
CA PRO A 122 7.27 -0.12 11.68
C PRO A 122 7.95 -0.11 10.32
N LEU A 123 7.88 1.03 9.63
CA LEU A 123 8.65 1.27 8.42
C LEU A 123 10.14 1.36 8.82
N THR A 124 10.93 0.35 8.48
CA THR A 124 12.38 0.26 8.74
C THR A 124 13.19 0.60 7.51
#